data_AF-A0A4U7BJF2-F1
#
_entry.id   AF-A0A4U7BJF2-F1
#
_cell.length_a   1.000
_cell.length_b   1.000
_cell.length_c   1.000
_cell.angle_alpha   90.00
_cell.angle_beta   90.00
_cell.angle_gamma   90.00
#
_symmetry.space_group_name_H-M   'P 1'
#
loop_
_entity.id
_entity.type
_entity.pdbx_description
1 polymer ?
#
loop_
_entity_poly.entity_id
_entity_poly.type
_entity_poly.pdbx_seq_one_letter_code
_entity_poly.pdbx_strand_id
1 'polypeptide(L)'
;MTRAFSLLESVFALLVLALIFSFAYFALNQILKNQNISLQSLYEAQKELKNEPLKPLRLKPNELLELEFKEQIHSNSTFKLKSLKPAHRHYEAEFKDEKSF
;
A
#
# COMPACT_ATOMS: atom_id res chain seq x y z
N MET A 1 -42.82 21.65 33.00
CA MET A 1 -42.76 22.82 32.09
C MET A 1 -41.93 22.46 30.87
N THR A 2 -42.56 22.21 29.74
CA THR A 2 -41.88 22.01 28.45
C THR A 2 -41.52 23.39 27.90
N ARG A 3 -40.27 23.83 28.10
CA ARG A 3 -39.77 25.00 27.36
C ARG A 3 -39.59 24.56 25.92
N ALA A 4 -40.42 25.09 25.03
CA ALA A 4 -40.18 24.94 23.60
C ALA A 4 -38.81 25.56 23.29
N PHE A 5 -37.93 24.78 22.66
CA PHE A 5 -36.68 25.29 22.15
C PHE A 5 -36.97 26.47 21.23
N SER A 6 -36.17 27.53 21.34
CA SER A 6 -36.26 28.63 20.39
C SER A 6 -35.96 28.10 18.98
N LEU A 7 -36.63 28.66 17.98
CA LEU A 7 -36.41 28.31 16.58
C LEU A 7 -34.94 28.50 16.19
N LEU A 8 -34.28 29.51 16.78
CA LEU A 8 -32.85 29.78 16.60
C LEU A 8 -31.96 28.68 17.21
N GLU A 9 -32.30 28.18 18.39
CA GLU A 9 -31.56 27.09 19.05
C GLU A 9 -31.71 25.77 18.28
N SER A 10 -32.89 25.55 17.68
CA SER A 10 -33.14 24.38 16.83
C SER A 10 -32.31 24.42 15.54
N VAL A 11 -32.22 25.59 14.89
CA VAL A 11 -31.37 25.80 13.71
C VAL A 11 -29.90 25.61 14.07
N PHE A 12 -29.46 26.13 15.21
CA PHE A 12 -28.10 25.96 15.68
C PHE A 12 -27.77 24.48 15.96
N ALA A 13 -28.68 23.75 16.61
CA ALA A 13 -28.53 22.32 16.85
C ALA A 13 -28.42 21.52 15.55
N LEU A 14 -29.22 21.87 14.53
CA LEU A 14 -29.14 21.24 13.20
C LEU A 14 -27.79 21.48 12.51
N LEU A 15 -27.22 22.68 12.62
CA LEU A 15 -25.89 22.98 12.07
C LEU A 15 -24.79 22.17 12.74
N VAL A 16 -24.83 22.07 14.07
CA VAL A 16 -23.87 21.25 14.83
C VAL A 16 -24.01 19.77 14.46
N LEU A 17 -25.26 19.27 14.34
CA LEU A 17 -25.50 17.90 13.90
C LEU A 17 -24.93 17.66 12.49
N ALA A 18 -25.21 18.55 11.54
CA ALA A 18 -24.75 18.42 10.17
C ALA A 18 -23.21 18.34 10.09
N LEU A 19 -22.51 19.13 10.91
CA LEU A 19 -21.06 19.11 10.97
C LEU A 19 -20.53 17.78 11.53
N ILE A 20 -21.13 17.27 12.61
CA ILE A 20 -20.76 15.97 13.21
C ILE A 20 -20.99 14.84 12.20
N PHE A 21 -22.16 14.81 11.55
CA PHE A 21 -22.50 13.77 10.58
C PHE A 21 -21.64 13.85 9.32
N SER A 22 -21.26 15.06 8.86
CA SER A 22 -20.34 15.23 7.74
C SER A 22 -18.96 14.63 8.05
N PHE A 23 -18.42 14.92 9.24
CA PHE A 23 -17.15 14.35 9.68
C PHE A 23 -17.23 12.82 9.80
N ALA A 24 -18.27 12.30 10.45
CA ALA A 24 -18.48 10.86 10.61
C ALA A 24 -18.60 10.15 9.26
N TYR A 25 -19.33 10.73 8.30
CA TYR A 25 -19.45 10.21 6.94
C TYR A 25 -18.09 10.12 6.24
N PHE A 26 -17.30 11.19 6.29
CA PHE A 26 -15.98 11.20 5.66
C PHE A 26 -15.04 10.16 6.29
N ALA A 27 -15.01 10.10 7.62
CA ALA A 27 -14.19 9.13 8.36
C ALA A 27 -14.58 7.68 8.02
N LEU A 28 -15.87 7.35 8.04
CA LEU A 28 -16.37 6.02 7.68
C LEU A 28 -16.03 5.66 6.23
N ASN A 29 -16.17 6.62 5.31
CA ASN A 29 -15.87 6.37 3.89
C ASN A 29 -14.37 6.08 3.68
N GLN A 30 -13.49 6.78 4.41
CA GLN A 30 -12.05 6.50 4.38
C GLN A 30 -11.71 5.13 4.99
N ILE A 31 -12.38 4.75 6.08
CA ILE A 31 -12.20 3.43 6.69
C ILE A 31 -12.65 2.33 5.72
N LEU A 32 -13.83 2.46 5.09
CA LEU A 32 -14.35 1.50 4.12
C LEU A 32 -13.43 1.36 2.89
N LYS A 33 -12.86 2.46 2.40
CA LYS A 33 -11.87 2.42 1.32
C LYS A 33 -10.60 1.67 1.72
N ASN A 34 -10.13 1.85 2.95
CA ASN A 34 -8.92 1.17 3.45
C ASN A 34 -9.16 -0.28 3.89
N GLN A 35 -10.39 -0.66 4.25
CA GLN A 35 -10.71 -2.05 4.64
C GLN A 35 -10.46 -3.07 3.52
N ASN A 36 -10.48 -2.64 2.26
CA ASN A 36 -10.20 -3.52 1.12
C ASN A 36 -8.71 -3.84 0.93
N ILE A 37 -7.80 -3.12 1.59
CA ILE A 37 -6.38 -3.51 1.62
C ILE A 37 -6.23 -4.54 2.73
N SER A 38 -6.66 -5.77 2.42
CA SER A 38 -6.45 -6.92 3.29
C SER A 38 -4.94 -7.16 3.41
N LEU A 39 -4.36 -6.72 4.53
CA LEU A 39 -2.95 -6.97 4.88
C LEU A 39 -2.61 -8.47 4.79
N GLN A 40 -3.60 -9.32 5.10
CA GLN A 40 -3.48 -10.76 4.96
C GLN A 40 -3.32 -11.19 3.50
N SER A 41 -4.12 -10.65 2.57
CA SER A 41 -3.99 -10.95 1.14
C SER A 41 -2.66 -10.45 0.56
N LEU A 42 -2.13 -9.34 1.07
CA LEU A 42 -0.80 -8.85 0.71
C LEU A 42 0.32 -9.76 1.25
N TYR A 43 0.18 -10.24 2.48
CA TYR A 43 1.11 -11.20 3.08
C TYR A 43 1.10 -12.55 2.33
N GLU A 44 -0.07 -13.04 1.96
CA GLU A 44 -0.24 -14.25 1.15
C GLU A 44 0.38 -14.07 -0.24
N ALA A 45 0.08 -12.97 -0.93
CA ALA A 45 0.69 -12.65 -2.22
C ALA A 45 2.23 -12.54 -2.13
N GLN A 46 2.76 -12.01 -1.02
CA GLN A 46 4.20 -11.95 -0.78
C GLN A 46 4.81 -13.33 -0.53
N LYS A 47 4.10 -14.21 0.17
CA LYS A 47 4.51 -15.61 0.37
C LYS A 47 4.54 -16.37 -0.96
N GLU A 48 3.53 -16.16 -1.81
CA GLU A 48 3.47 -16.75 -3.14
C GLU A 48 4.59 -16.24 -4.05
N LEU A 49 4.87 -14.93 -4.03
CA LEU A 49 6.01 -14.34 -4.75
C LEU A 49 7.36 -15.01 -4.40
N LYS A 50 7.56 -15.42 -3.15
CA LYS A 50 8.80 -16.13 -2.74
C LYS A 50 8.92 -17.50 -3.39
N ASN A 51 7.80 -18.14 -3.73
CA ASN A 51 7.75 -19.46 -4.36
C ASN A 51 7.81 -19.39 -5.90
N GLU A 52 7.58 -18.22 -6.50
CA GLU A 52 7.67 -18.04 -7.95
C GLU A 52 9.11 -18.24 -8.47
N PRO A 53 9.28 -18.82 -9.68
CA PRO A 53 10.60 -19.04 -10.24
C PRO A 53 11.29 -17.72 -10.58
N LEU A 54 12.58 -17.64 -10.26
CA LEU A 54 13.46 -16.54 -10.65
C LEU A 54 13.72 -16.60 -12.15
N LYS A 55 13.29 -15.58 -12.89
CA LYS A 55 13.55 -15.43 -14.32
C LYS A 55 14.71 -14.47 -14.55
N PRO A 56 15.64 -14.76 -15.47
CA PRO A 56 16.70 -13.83 -15.80
C PRO A 56 16.11 -12.55 -16.41
N LEU A 57 16.54 -11.40 -15.90
CA LEU A 57 16.18 -10.08 -16.40
C LEU A 57 17.48 -9.33 -16.70
N ARG A 58 17.63 -8.87 -17.94
CA ARG A 58 18.75 -8.03 -18.32
C ARG A 58 18.26 -6.60 -18.48
N LEU A 59 18.85 -5.70 -17.70
CA LEU A 59 18.60 -4.28 -17.78
C LEU A 59 19.74 -3.63 -18.54
N LYS A 60 19.42 -2.92 -19.63
CA LYS A 60 20.38 -2.13 -20.40
C LYS A 60 20.04 -0.65 -20.24
N PRO A 61 20.47 0.01 -19.14
CA PRO A 61 20.38 1.45 -19.06
C PRO A 61 21.27 2.07 -20.14
N ASN A 62 20.81 3.16 -20.76
CA ASN A 62 21.56 3.83 -21.82
C ASN A 62 22.98 4.18 -21.35
N GLU A 63 23.97 3.81 -22.18
CA GLU A 63 25.41 4.05 -21.97
C GLU A 63 26.12 3.25 -20.86
N LEU A 64 25.42 2.32 -20.18
CA LEU A 64 26.03 1.45 -19.16
C LEU A 64 26.14 -0.01 -19.64
N LEU A 65 27.04 -0.75 -18.98
CA LEU A 65 27.13 -2.21 -19.12
C LEU A 65 25.81 -2.88 -18.73
N GLU A 66 25.48 -3.98 -19.41
CA GLU A 66 24.25 -4.73 -19.18
C GLU A 66 24.25 -5.31 -17.76
N LEU A 67 23.22 -4.98 -16.98
CA LEU A 67 23.07 -5.46 -15.62
C LEU A 67 22.21 -6.72 -15.60
N GLU A 68 22.77 -7.81 -15.09
CA GLU A 68 22.07 -9.07 -14.93
C GLU A 68 21.37 -9.15 -13.56
N PHE A 69 20.04 -9.26 -13.61
CA PHE A 69 19.17 -9.48 -12.46
C PHE A 69 18.36 -10.77 -12.61
N LYS A 70 17.74 -11.18 -11.52
CA LYS A 70 16.70 -12.20 -11.49
C LYS A 70 15.42 -11.56 -10.98
N GLU A 71 14.35 -11.68 -11.75
CA GLU A 71 13.03 -11.15 -11.41
C GLU A 71 12.12 -12.29 -10.94
N GLN A 72 11.35 -12.02 -9.88
CA GLN A 72 10.18 -12.80 -9.49
C GLN A 72 8.96 -11.90 -9.68
N ILE A 73 7.92 -12.42 -10.33
CA ILE A 73 6.66 -11.70 -10.53
C ILE A 73 5.54 -12.60 -10.07
N HIS A 74 4.69 -12.07 -9.19
CA HIS A 74 3.44 -12.69 -8.81
C HIS A 74 2.32 -11.69 -9.02
N SER A 75 1.21 -12.13 -9.63
CA SER A 75 0.06 -11.27 -9.89
C SER A 75 -1.21 -12.02 -9.54
N ASN A 76 -2.06 -11.38 -8.74
CA ASN A 76 -3.42 -11.83 -8.47
C ASN A 76 -4.42 -10.74 -8.89
N SER A 77 -5.69 -10.89 -8.50
CA SER A 77 -6.76 -9.95 -8.85
C SER A 77 -6.61 -8.56 -8.24
N THR A 78 -5.80 -8.41 -7.19
CA THR A 78 -5.70 -7.18 -6.38
C THR A 78 -4.29 -6.57 -6.40
N PHE A 79 -3.25 -7.40 -6.49
CA PHE A 79 -1.85 -7.01 -6.39
C PHE A 79 -1.03 -7.59 -7.53
N LYS A 80 -0.05 -6.79 -7.98
CA LYS A 80 1.03 -7.23 -8.86
C LYS A 80 2.35 -6.94 -8.16
N LEU A 81 2.95 -7.98 -7.60
CA LEU A 81 4.21 -7.87 -6.86
C LEU A 81 5.37 -8.28 -7.75
N LYS A 82 6.46 -7.51 -7.63
CA LYS A 82 7.72 -7.76 -8.32
C LYS A 82 8.85 -7.72 -7.32
N SER A 83 9.78 -8.66 -7.43
CA SER A 83 11.02 -8.67 -6.66
C SER A 83 12.19 -8.81 -7.62
N LEU A 84 13.21 -7.99 -7.42
CA LEU A 84 14.47 -8.05 -8.14
C LEU A 84 15.55 -8.55 -7.19
N LYS A 85 16.33 -9.51 -7.66
CA LYS A 85 17.52 -10.01 -6.97
C LYS A 85 18.72 -9.91 -7.90
N PRO A 86 19.92 -9.58 -7.40
CA PRO A 86 21.12 -9.58 -8.22
C PRO A 86 21.41 -10.99 -8.76
N ALA A 87 21.86 -11.10 -10.02
CA ALA A 87 22.24 -12.39 -10.58
C ALA A 87 23.56 -12.93 -9.98
N HIS A 88 24.47 -12.02 -9.62
CA HIS A 88 25.79 -12.33 -9.07
C HIS A 88 25.92 -11.90 -7.61
N ARG A 89 26.39 -12.81 -6.75
CA ARG A 89 26.68 -12.54 -5.33
C ARG A 89 27.98 -11.75 -5.10
N HIS A 90 28.78 -11.50 -6.12
CA HIS A 90 30.03 -10.72 -5.96
C HIS A 90 29.75 -9.27 -5.51
N TYR A 91 28.58 -8.71 -5.84
CA TYR A 91 28.15 -7.43 -5.29
C TYR A 91 28.03 -7.45 -3.75
N GLU A 92 27.58 -8.55 -3.13
CA GLU A 92 27.48 -8.63 -1.66
C GLU A 92 28.85 -8.46 -0.96
N ALA A 93 29.95 -8.81 -1.65
CA ALA A 93 31.30 -8.62 -1.10
C ALA A 93 31.78 -7.16 -1.20
N GLU A 94 31.34 -6.42 -2.22
CA GLU A 94 31.67 -5.01 -2.41
C GLU A 94 30.88 -4.08 -1.48
N PHE A 95 29.67 -4.49 -1.09
CA PHE A 95 28.79 -3.72 -0.18
C PHE A 95 28.72 -4.32 1.24
N LYS A 96 29.71 -5.14 1.62
CA LYS A 96 29.71 -5.89 2.90
C LYS A 96 29.66 -5.00 4.14
N ASP A 97 30.10 -3.75 4.02
CA ASP A 97 30.07 -2.74 5.09
C ASP A 97 28.75 -1.92 5.12
N GLU A 98 27.91 -2.02 4.08
CA GLU A 98 26.59 -1.39 4.07
C GLU A 98 25.54 -2.33 4.69
N LYS A 99 25.02 -1.94 5.85
CA LYS A 99 23.93 -2.64 6.57
C LYS A 99 22.55 -2.48 5.92
N SER A 100 22.50 -2.19 4.62
CA SER A 100 21.30 -1.75 3.90
C SER A 100 20.62 -2.86 3.09
N PHE A 101 21.19 -4.07 3.04
CA PHE A 101 20.72 -5.21 2.24
C PHE A 101 20.07 -6.31 3.08
#